data_AF-A0AAC9LMD9-F1
#
_entry.id   AF-A0AAC9LMD9-F1
#
_cell.length_a   1.000
_cell.length_b   1.000
_cell.length_c   1.000
_cell.angle_alpha   90.00
_cell.angle_beta   90.00
_cell.angle_gamma   90.00
#
_symmetry.space_group_name_H-M   'P 1'
#
loop_
_entity.id
_entity.type
_entity.pdbx_description
1 polymer ?
#
loop_
_entity_poly.entity_id
_entity_poly.type
_entity_poly.pdbx_seq_one_letter_code
_entity_poly.pdbx_strand_id
1 'polypeptide(L)'
;MSFLFLMSISTAIAQDKPVDSDYVILLNEKVFYYHNDGVKPLNEELKLNDGTVVKTDGTYIKDKKNMKLSDGECLGMSGKKYNTQLDLTKKILKERKK
;
A
#
# COMPACT_ATOMS: atom_id res chain seq x y z
N MET A 1 -9.67 4.22 53.97
CA MET A 1 -8.82 3.77 52.85
C MET A 1 -9.73 3.12 51.82
N SER A 2 -10.05 3.81 50.72
CA SER A 2 -10.84 3.24 49.62
C SER A 2 -9.99 3.28 48.36
N PHE A 3 -9.66 2.10 47.84
CA PHE A 3 -8.89 1.92 46.62
C PHE A 3 -9.82 2.07 45.42
N LEU A 4 -9.69 3.17 44.68
CA LEU A 4 -10.30 3.33 43.36
C LEU A 4 -9.41 2.63 42.33
N PHE A 5 -9.86 1.49 41.84
CA PHE A 5 -9.24 0.80 40.71
C PHE A 5 -9.83 1.38 39.41
N LEU A 6 -9.16 2.37 38.84
CA LEU A 6 -9.47 2.85 37.49
C LEU A 6 -8.88 1.86 36.49
N MET A 7 -9.75 1.01 35.94
CA MET A 7 -9.43 0.10 34.85
C MET A 7 -9.22 0.94 33.59
N SER A 8 -7.95 1.19 33.25
CA SER A 8 -7.54 1.88 32.04
C SER A 8 -7.95 1.08 30.81
N ILE A 9 -8.99 1.51 30.11
CA ILE A 9 -9.31 1.03 28.77
C ILE A 9 -8.21 1.54 27.82
N SER A 10 -7.17 0.72 27.63
CA SER A 10 -6.23 0.87 26.54
C SER A 10 -6.90 0.45 25.23
N THR A 11 -7.79 1.29 24.70
CA THR A 11 -8.12 1.19 23.27
C THR A 11 -6.87 1.64 22.53
N ALA A 12 -6.06 0.68 22.07
CA ALA A 12 -5.06 0.94 21.06
C ALA A 12 -5.80 1.53 19.85
N ILE A 13 -5.70 2.84 19.66
CA ILE A 13 -6.25 3.52 18.49
C ILE A 13 -5.35 3.10 17.33
N ALA A 14 -5.69 2.02 16.64
CA ALA A 14 -5.13 1.75 15.33
C ALA A 14 -5.56 2.93 14.45
N GLN A 15 -4.64 3.86 14.16
CA GLN A 15 -4.91 4.92 13.18
C GLN A 15 -5.29 4.23 11.87
N ASP A 16 -6.51 4.45 11.39
CA ASP A 16 -7.00 3.89 10.14
C ASP A 16 -6.13 4.43 9.00
N LYS A 17 -5.21 3.58 8.51
CA LYS A 17 -4.24 3.93 7.48
C LYS A 17 -4.93 3.73 6.12
N PRO A 18 -4.91 4.74 5.22
CA PRO A 18 -5.47 4.57 3.89
C PRO A 18 -4.86 3.37 3.18
N VAL A 19 -5.69 2.53 2.57
CA VAL A 19 -5.30 1.24 1.97
C VAL A 19 -4.10 1.37 1.03
N ASP A 20 -4.10 2.40 0.17
CA ASP A 20 -3.05 2.63 -0.83
C ASP A 20 -1.77 3.25 -0.26
N SER A 21 -1.69 3.44 1.06
CA SER A 21 -0.43 3.87 1.70
C SER A 21 0.65 2.79 1.65
N ASP A 22 0.27 1.53 1.43
CA ASP A 22 1.16 0.48 0.94
C ASP A 22 0.96 0.32 -0.57
N TYR A 23 2.07 0.19 -1.30
CA TYR A 23 2.04 0.19 -2.76
C TYR A 23 3.31 -0.39 -3.35
N VAL A 24 3.21 -0.76 -4.62
CA VAL A 24 4.34 -1.17 -5.45
C VAL A 24 4.67 -0.06 -6.43
N ILE A 25 5.95 0.15 -6.73
CA ILE A 25 6.43 1.07 -7.77
C ILE A 25 7.48 0.39 -8.64
N LEU A 26 7.48 0.67 -9.94
CA LEU A 26 8.57 0.27 -10.84
C LEU A 26 9.54 1.44 -11.01
N LEU A 27 10.83 1.21 -10.73
CA LEU A 27 11.91 2.19 -10.90
C LEU A 27 13.12 1.53 -11.53
N ASN A 28 13.60 2.06 -12.66
CA ASN A 28 14.75 1.56 -13.41
C ASN A 28 14.68 0.03 -13.60
N GLU A 29 13.55 -0.45 -14.11
CA GLU A 29 13.26 -1.88 -14.35
C GLU A 29 13.24 -2.76 -13.08
N LYS A 30 13.25 -2.16 -11.89
CA LYS A 30 13.17 -2.86 -10.60
C LYS A 30 11.90 -2.50 -9.87
N VAL A 31 11.24 -3.52 -9.32
CA VAL A 31 10.01 -3.36 -8.57
C VAL A 31 10.33 -3.23 -7.08
N PHE A 32 9.77 -2.21 -6.44
CA PHE A 32 9.89 -1.98 -5.01
C PHE A 32 8.52 -2.01 -4.36
N TYR A 33 8.45 -2.67 -3.21
CA TYR A 33 7.28 -2.66 -2.35
C TYR A 33 7.53 -1.72 -1.17
N TYR A 34 6.69 -0.69 -1.08
CA TYR A 34 6.64 0.26 0.02
C TYR A 34 5.60 -0.24 1.02
N HIS A 35 6.07 -0.58 2.21
CA HIS A 35 5.24 -0.99 3.35
C HIS A 35 5.52 -0.11 4.57
N ASN A 36 4.69 -0.23 5.61
CA ASN A 36 4.92 0.44 6.90
C ASN A 36 6.31 0.15 7.49
N ASP A 37 6.80 -1.08 7.32
CA ASP A 37 8.10 -1.52 7.86
C ASP A 37 9.29 -1.06 7.01
N GLY A 38 9.04 -0.37 5.88
CA GLY A 38 10.06 0.18 5.00
C GLY A 38 9.89 -0.22 3.55
N VAL A 39 10.95 -0.02 2.77
CA VAL A 39 11.00 -0.31 1.33
C VAL A 39 11.85 -1.55 1.10
N LYS A 40 11.32 -2.50 0.34
CA LYS A 40 12.06 -3.69 -0.08
C LYS A 40 11.92 -3.95 -1.58
N PRO A 41 12.95 -4.48 -2.25
CA PRO A 41 12.78 -4.99 -3.60
C PRO A 41 11.76 -6.13 -3.58
N LEU A 42 10.95 -6.21 -4.63
CA LEU A 42 9.97 -7.27 -4.77
C LEU A 42 10.65 -8.51 -5.36
N ASN A 43 11.01 -9.45 -4.47
CA ASN A 43 11.70 -10.69 -4.86
C ASN A 43 10.73 -11.85 -5.16
N GLU A 44 9.48 -11.73 -4.73
CA GLU A 44 8.42 -12.73 -4.91
C GLU A 44 7.14 -12.03 -5.36
N GLU A 45 6.20 -12.76 -5.97
CA GLU A 45 4.93 -12.19 -6.39
C GLU A 45 4.14 -11.65 -5.17
N LEU A 46 3.56 -10.45 -5.31
CA LEU A 46 2.72 -9.84 -4.28
C LEU A 46 1.25 -9.88 -4.70
N LYS A 47 0.40 -10.46 -3.85
CA LYS A 47 -1.05 -10.37 -4.01
C LYS A 47 -1.58 -9.12 -3.28
N LEU A 48 -2.23 -8.24 -4.02
CA LEU A 48 -2.90 -7.05 -3.50
C LEU A 48 -4.25 -7.39 -2.85
N ASN A 49 -4.85 -6.43 -2.15
CA ASN A 49 -6.11 -6.65 -1.41
C ASN A 49 -7.30 -6.90 -2.35
N ASP A 50 -7.28 -6.36 -3.57
CA ASP A 50 -8.30 -6.60 -4.59
C ASP A 50 -8.12 -7.93 -5.35
N GLY A 51 -7.10 -8.71 -5.00
CA GLY A 51 -6.77 -9.97 -5.64
C GLY A 51 -5.86 -9.85 -6.87
N THR A 52 -5.47 -8.63 -7.26
CA THR A 52 -4.44 -8.41 -8.28
C THR A 52 -3.13 -9.06 -7.84
N VAL A 53 -2.44 -9.73 -8.77
CA VAL A 53 -1.12 -10.34 -8.52
C VAL A 53 -0.07 -9.52 -9.24
N VAL A 54 0.93 -9.01 -8.51
CA VAL A 54 2.04 -8.24 -9.03
C VAL A 54 3.30 -9.10 -9.05
N LYS A 55 3.93 -9.18 -10.20
CA LYS A 55 5.16 -9.92 -10.44
C LYS A 55 6.39 -9.05 -10.22
N THR A 56 7.53 -9.71 -10.05
CA THR A 56 8.83 -9.08 -9.79
C THR A 56 9.36 -8.25 -10.96
N ASP A 57 8.83 -8.45 -12.17
CA ASP A 57 9.16 -7.71 -13.40
C ASP A 57 8.26 -6.49 -13.66
N GLY A 58 7.32 -6.21 -12.75
CA GLY A 58 6.37 -5.10 -12.84
C GLY A 58 5.11 -5.43 -13.64
N THR A 59 4.99 -6.65 -14.15
CA THR A 59 3.73 -7.17 -14.73
C THR A 59 2.74 -7.43 -13.59
N TYR A 60 1.46 -7.13 -13.81
CA TYR A 60 0.40 -7.45 -12.87
C TYR A 60 -0.83 -8.01 -13.57
N ILE A 61 -1.53 -8.90 -12.87
CA ILE A 61 -2.72 -9.60 -13.36
C ILE A 61 -3.93 -9.03 -12.64
N LYS A 62 -4.77 -8.30 -13.36
CA LYS A 62 -6.02 -7.74 -12.86
C LYS A 62 -7.17 -8.13 -13.78
N ASP A 63 -8.27 -8.64 -13.22
CA ASP A 63 -9.45 -9.06 -13.99
C ASP A 63 -9.11 -10.00 -15.17
N LYS A 64 -8.19 -10.95 -14.94
CA LYS A 64 -7.66 -11.90 -15.95
C LYS A 64 -6.89 -11.25 -17.10
N LYS A 65 -6.53 -9.97 -17.00
CA LYS A 65 -5.70 -9.25 -17.97
C LYS A 65 -4.29 -9.06 -17.41
N ASN A 66 -3.29 -9.30 -18.24
CA ASN A 66 -1.91 -8.97 -17.96
C ASN A 66 -1.67 -7.50 -18.35
N MET A 67 -1.12 -6.72 -17.43
CA MET A 67 -0.74 -5.33 -17.61
C MET A 67 0.67 -5.14 -17.08
N LYS A 68 1.37 -4.06 -17.45
CA LYS A 68 2.73 -3.78 -16.98
C LYS A 68 2.83 -2.35 -16.48
N LEU A 69 3.47 -2.16 -15.34
CA LEU A 69 3.84 -0.83 -14.86
C LEU A 69 4.89 -0.21 -15.77
N SER A 70 4.76 1.08 -16.02
CA SER A 70 5.82 1.89 -16.59
C SER A 70 6.72 2.44 -15.48
N ASP A 71 7.91 2.89 -15.86
CA ASP A 71 8.83 3.52 -14.91
C ASP A 71 8.18 4.72 -14.20
N GLY A 72 8.27 4.75 -12.87
CA GLY A 72 7.64 5.75 -11.99
C GLY A 72 6.15 5.51 -11.67
N GLU A 73 5.48 4.55 -12.32
CA GLU A 73 4.09 4.22 -12.01
C GLU A 73 3.98 3.41 -10.72
N CYS A 74 2.93 3.69 -9.96
CA CYS A 74 2.62 3.01 -8.70
C CYS A 74 1.33 2.21 -8.81
N LEU A 75 1.25 1.10 -8.07
CA LEU A 75 0.06 0.30 -7.88
C LEU A 75 -0.22 0.16 -6.39
N GLY A 76 -1.28 0.81 -5.90
CA GLY A 76 -1.68 0.75 -4.49
C GLY A 76 -2.27 -0.61 -4.12
N MET A 77 -2.29 -0.96 -2.83
CA MET A 77 -2.88 -2.22 -2.36
C MET A 77 -4.37 -2.40 -2.70
N SER A 78 -5.10 -1.34 -3.04
CA SER A 78 -6.47 -1.44 -3.60
C SER A 78 -6.51 -1.91 -5.07
N GLY A 79 -5.35 -2.12 -5.69
CA GLY A 79 -5.17 -2.39 -7.11
C GLY A 79 -5.42 -1.19 -8.02
N LYS A 80 -5.47 0.03 -7.45
CA LYS A 80 -5.53 1.27 -8.22
C LYS A 80 -4.14 1.68 -8.71
N LYS A 81 -4.04 1.94 -10.01
CA LYS A 81 -2.83 2.48 -10.64
C LYS A 81 -2.75 4.00 -10.48
N TYR A 82 -1.54 4.50 -10.28
CA TYR A 82 -1.18 5.91 -10.24
C TYR A 82 -0.01 6.14 -11.18
N ASN A 83 -0.08 7.19 -12.00
CA ASN A 83 0.96 7.48 -12.99
C ASN A 83 2.27 7.94 -12.32
N THR A 84 2.16 8.53 -11.12
CA THR A 84 3.30 9.01 -10.34
C THR A 84 3.08 8.76 -8.85
N GLN A 85 4.17 8.72 -8.09
CA GLN A 85 4.14 8.68 -6.62
C GLN A 85 3.47 9.94 -6.01
N LEU A 86 3.53 11.08 -6.71
CA LEU A 86 2.86 12.31 -6.28
C LEU A 86 1.33 12.17 -6.32
N ASP A 87 0.79 11.53 -7.36
CA ASP A 87 -0.65 11.31 -7.49
C ASP A 87 -1.18 10.40 -6.39
N LEU A 88 -0.43 9.34 -6.07
CA LEU A 88 -0.68 8.46 -4.95
C LEU A 88 -0.69 9.23 -3.62
N THR A 89 0.37 9.99 -3.35
CA THR A 89 0.52 10.74 -2.09
C THR A 89 -0.61 11.75 -1.90
N LYS A 90 -0.99 12.48 -2.97
CA LYS A 90 -2.14 13.40 -2.94
C LYS A 90 -3.45 12.69 -2.59
N LYS A 91 -3.66 11.48 -3.13
CA LYS A 91 -4.86 10.66 -2.87
C LYS A 91 -4.91 10.22 -1.40
N ILE A 92 -3.80 9.71 -0.86
CA ILE A 92 -3.68 9.32 0.56
C ILE A 92 -3.98 10.52 1.47
N LEU A 93 -3.38 11.68 1.20
CA LEU A 93 -3.61 12.89 2.00
C LEU A 93 -5.07 13.36 1.96
N LYS A 94 -5.75 13.18 0.82
CA LYS A 94 -7.18 13.50 0.71
C LYS A 94 -8.06 12.55 1.53
N GLU A 95 -7.67 11.28 1.65
CA GLU A 95 -8.41 10.28 2.43
C GLU A 95 -8.24 10.48 3.93
N ARG A 96 -7.04 10.88 4.39
CA ARG A 96 -6.83 11.20 5.81
C ARG A 96 -7.52 12.47 6.31
N LYS A 97 -7.95 13.35 5.40
CA LYS A 97 -8.66 14.60 5.71
C LYS A 97 -10.18 14.41 5.80
N LYS A 98 -10.68 13.23 5.47
CA LYS A 98 -12.10 12.87 5.64
C LYS A 98 -12.32 12.26 7.01
#